data_AF-A0A6B2UYL3-F1
#
_entry.id   AF-A0A6B2UYL3-F1
#
_cell.length_a   1.000
_cell.length_b   1.000
_cell.length_c   1.000
_cell.angle_alpha   90.00
_cell.angle_beta   90.00
_cell.angle_gamma   90.00
#
_symmetry.space_group_name_H-M   'P 1'
#
loop_
_entity.id
_entity.type
_entity.pdbx_description
1 polymer ?
#
loop_
_entity_poly.entity_id
_entity_poly.type
_entity_poly.pdbx_seq_one_letter_code
_entity_poly.pdbx_strand_id
1 'polypeptide(L)'
;MGTDWSRLPDSRLEYGRVPALLDRVERDDGDTAAWDELGHRLALEHDLVSPAGFAALPRLVRLAPYSARARGLAGETVMRGAAHHGCDDLFEGLAPVIAAFGDVLDSHLPTHPADWLACLRYLLAVSATSSAPPSAPGAAPASRSAPSTRTPTAPSRP
;
A
#
# COMPACT_ATOMS: atom_id res chain seq x y z
N MET A 1 -1.47 8.25 -18.87
CA MET A 1 -1.41 9.62 -18.32
C MET A 1 -0.63 9.51 -17.03
N GLY A 2 0.62 9.98 -16.99
CA GLY A 2 1.46 9.80 -15.79
C GLY A 2 0.92 10.68 -14.68
N THR A 3 0.43 10.08 -13.59
CA THR A 3 0.07 10.80 -12.38
C THR A 3 1.27 11.64 -11.95
N ASP A 4 1.10 12.95 -11.77
CA ASP A 4 2.17 13.81 -11.24
C ASP A 4 2.29 13.57 -9.73
N TRP A 5 2.97 12.47 -9.39
CA TRP A 5 3.16 11.96 -8.04
C TRP A 5 3.86 12.96 -7.10
N SER A 6 4.53 13.98 -7.64
CA SER A 6 5.16 15.06 -6.87
C SER A 6 4.16 16.01 -6.18
N ARG A 7 2.90 15.96 -6.60
CA ARG A 7 1.79 16.78 -6.08
C ARG A 7 0.88 16.02 -5.12
N LEU A 8 1.27 14.83 -4.68
CA LEU A 8 0.51 14.12 -3.66
C LEU A 8 0.88 14.63 -2.26
N PRO A 9 -0.13 14.84 -1.39
CA PRO A 9 0.11 15.26 -0.02
C PRO A 9 0.79 14.14 0.78
N ASP A 10 1.70 14.53 1.66
CA ASP A 10 2.26 13.63 2.67
C ASP A 10 1.32 13.48 3.89
N SER A 11 1.78 12.75 4.92
CA SER A 11 1.00 12.53 6.14
C SER A 11 0.64 13.81 6.92
N ARG A 12 1.32 14.93 6.63
CA ARG A 12 1.05 16.27 7.20
C ARG A 12 0.30 17.17 6.23
N LEU A 13 -0.21 16.63 5.13
CA LEU A 13 -0.88 17.37 4.05
C LEU A 13 0.03 18.41 3.36
N GLU A 14 1.36 18.24 3.45
CA GLU A 14 2.33 19.08 2.76
C GLU A 14 2.69 18.50 1.38
N TYR A 15 2.98 19.39 0.43
CA TYR A 15 3.34 19.06 -0.94
C TYR A 15 4.84 19.29 -1.18
N GLY A 16 5.46 18.47 -2.04
CA GLY A 16 6.85 18.67 -2.47
C GLY A 16 7.94 18.36 -1.44
N ARG A 17 7.58 18.13 -0.16
CA ARG A 17 8.56 17.79 0.88
C ARG A 17 9.17 16.40 0.68
N VAL A 18 8.36 15.40 0.36
CA VAL A 18 8.82 14.03 0.11
C VAL A 18 9.81 13.96 -1.07
N PRO A 19 9.55 14.56 -2.25
CA PRO A 19 10.55 14.65 -3.32
C PRO A 19 11.89 15.26 -2.87
N ALA A 20 11.86 16.35 -2.11
CA ALA A 20 13.08 17.00 -1.63
C ALA A 20 13.88 16.13 -0.63
N LEU A 21 13.19 15.36 0.21
CA LEU A 21 13.81 14.39 1.11
C LEU A 21 14.42 13.22 0.33
N LEU A 22 13.72 12.73 -0.70
CA LEU A 22 14.23 11.68 -1.60
C LEU A 22 15.51 12.14 -2.32
N ASP A 23 15.55 13.36 -2.84
CA ASP A 23 16.76 13.92 -3.47
C ASP A 23 17.94 13.99 -2.48
N ARG A 24 17.65 14.22 -1.20
CA ARG A 24 18.66 14.33 -0.15
C ARG A 24 19.23 12.97 0.22
N VAL A 25 18.38 11.97 0.45
CA VAL A 25 18.83 10.61 0.79
C VAL A 25 19.44 9.86 -0.39
N GLU A 26 19.07 10.22 -1.63
CA GLU A 26 19.75 9.72 -2.83
C GLU A 26 21.19 10.25 -2.96
N ARG A 27 21.44 11.47 -2.46
CA ARG A 27 22.78 12.08 -2.46
C ARG A 27 23.64 11.60 -1.30
N ASP A 28 23.04 11.34 -0.15
CA ASP A 28 23.72 10.92 1.07
C ASP A 28 22.87 9.92 1.86
N ASP A 29 23.18 8.63 1.74
CA ASP A 29 22.51 7.57 2.50
C ASP A 29 22.79 7.69 4.02
N GLY A 30 23.88 8.36 4.39
CA GLY A 30 24.29 8.62 5.77
C GLY A 30 23.44 9.68 6.50
N ASP A 31 22.59 10.41 5.78
CA ASP A 31 21.73 11.46 6.33
C ASP A 31 20.55 10.87 7.12
N THR A 32 20.83 10.44 8.35
CA THR A 32 19.84 9.79 9.23
C THR A 32 18.61 10.68 9.47
N ALA A 33 18.82 11.99 9.65
CA ALA A 33 17.73 12.93 9.90
C ALA A 33 16.78 13.05 8.68
N ALA A 34 17.32 13.00 7.46
CA ALA A 34 16.50 13.00 6.25
C ALA A 34 15.69 11.70 6.12
N TRP A 35 16.28 10.55 6.46
CA TRP A 35 15.59 9.26 6.47
C TRP A 35 14.49 9.18 7.53
N ASP A 36 14.76 9.65 8.75
CA ASP A 36 13.78 9.65 9.83
C ASP A 36 12.58 10.53 9.48
N GLU A 37 12.82 11.75 9.00
CA GLU A 37 11.75 12.63 8.56
C GLU A 37 10.99 12.03 7.37
N LEU A 38 11.69 11.42 6.40
CA LEU A 38 11.04 10.74 5.28
C LEU A 38 10.07 9.66 5.79
N GLY A 39 10.51 8.79 6.71
CA GLY A 39 9.63 7.79 7.33
C GLY A 39 8.38 8.39 7.97
N HIS A 40 8.53 9.48 8.72
CA HIS A 40 7.40 10.18 9.34
C HIS A 40 6.44 10.81 8.31
N ARG A 41 6.91 11.22 7.13
CA ARG A 41 6.07 11.77 6.06
C ARG A 41 5.34 10.69 5.26
N LEU A 42 5.93 9.50 5.14
CA LEU A 42 5.34 8.38 4.38
C LEU A 42 4.31 7.59 5.20
N ALA A 43 4.49 7.54 6.53
CA ALA A 43 3.54 6.91 7.46
C ALA A 43 2.53 7.93 8.02
N LEU A 44 1.26 7.57 8.03
CA LEU A 44 0.20 8.24 8.76
C LEU A 44 0.07 7.65 10.18
N GLU A 45 -0.59 8.36 11.10
CA GLU A 45 -0.99 7.78 12.38
C GLU A 45 -1.86 6.52 12.14
N HIS A 46 -1.67 5.50 12.99
CA HIS A 46 -2.39 4.21 12.94
C HIS A 46 -2.08 3.28 11.76
N ASP A 47 -0.80 3.20 11.33
CA ASP A 47 -0.30 2.24 10.33
C ASP A 47 -0.84 2.44 8.90
N LEU A 48 -1.35 3.63 8.58
CA LEU A 48 -1.72 3.99 7.22
C LEU A 48 -0.52 4.53 6.43
N VAL A 49 -0.56 4.40 5.10
CA VAL A 49 0.43 5.00 4.20
C VAL A 49 -0.17 6.23 3.52
N SER A 50 0.60 7.32 3.49
CA SER A 50 0.19 8.52 2.77
C SER A 50 0.26 8.29 1.24
N PRO A 51 -0.52 9.04 0.43
CA PRO A 51 -0.38 9.00 -1.02
C PRO A 51 1.06 9.28 -1.50
N ALA A 52 1.80 10.14 -0.79
CA ALA A 52 3.21 10.38 -1.05
C ALA A 52 4.12 9.15 -0.79
N GLY A 53 3.72 8.21 0.08
CA GLY A 53 4.39 6.92 0.27
C GLY A 53 4.36 6.06 -0.99
N PHE A 54 3.18 5.92 -1.60
CA PHE A 54 3.05 5.22 -2.88
C PHE A 54 3.84 5.90 -4.00
N ALA A 55 3.84 7.23 -4.04
CA ALA A 55 4.66 8.02 -4.96
C ALA A 55 6.18 7.79 -4.80
N ALA A 56 6.64 7.54 -3.57
CA ALA A 56 8.05 7.35 -3.25
C ALA A 56 8.56 5.95 -3.63
N LEU A 57 7.68 4.95 -3.71
CA LEU A 57 8.05 3.54 -3.93
C LEU A 57 9.02 3.33 -5.12
N PRO A 58 8.79 3.88 -6.33
CA PRO A 58 9.71 3.67 -7.45
C PRO A 58 11.15 4.12 -7.16
N ARG A 59 11.33 5.21 -6.39
CA ARG A 59 12.66 5.72 -6.01
C ARG A 59 13.27 4.88 -4.89
N LEU A 60 12.47 4.52 -3.88
CA LEU A 60 12.93 3.66 -2.77
C LEU A 60 13.36 2.28 -3.27
N VAL A 61 12.60 1.66 -4.18
CA VAL A 61 12.91 0.35 -4.77
C VAL A 61 14.19 0.41 -5.60
N ARG A 62 14.45 1.50 -6.32
CA ARG A 62 15.73 1.70 -7.04
C ARG A 62 16.94 1.76 -6.09
N LEU A 63 16.76 2.30 -4.89
CA LEU A 63 17.82 2.42 -3.88
C LEU A 63 17.99 1.16 -3.03
N ALA A 64 16.95 0.35 -2.93
CA ALA A 64 16.88 -0.84 -2.09
C ALA A 64 18.09 -1.79 -2.19
N PRO A 65 18.68 -2.07 -3.38
CA PRO A 65 19.84 -2.97 -3.47
C PRO A 65 21.06 -2.48 -2.67
N TYR A 66 21.17 -1.17 -2.42
CA TYR A 66 22.36 -0.54 -1.84
C TYR A 66 22.09 0.14 -0.49
N SER A 67 20.82 0.36 -0.13
CA SER A 67 20.42 1.04 1.10
C SER A 67 19.45 0.20 1.92
N ALA A 68 19.86 -0.18 3.13
CA ALA A 68 19.01 -0.88 4.08
C ALA A 68 17.82 -0.02 4.52
N ARG A 69 18.00 1.30 4.61
CA ARG A 69 16.93 2.24 4.94
C ARG A 69 15.90 2.35 3.83
N ALA A 70 16.34 2.39 2.57
CA ALA A 70 15.44 2.36 1.42
C ALA A 70 14.65 1.04 1.36
N ARG A 71 15.30 -0.11 1.59
CA ARG A 71 14.63 -1.41 1.72
C ARG A 71 13.58 -1.40 2.82
N GLY A 72 13.94 -0.91 4.00
CA GLY A 72 13.05 -0.84 5.15
C GLY A 72 11.80 0.00 4.85
N LEU A 73 11.99 1.23 4.36
CA LEU A 73 10.88 2.13 4.05
C LEU A 73 10.01 1.65 2.90
N ALA A 74 10.59 1.07 1.84
CA ALA A 74 9.82 0.46 0.77
C ALA A 74 8.95 -0.69 1.30
N GLY A 75 9.55 -1.59 2.09
CA GLY A 75 8.87 -2.74 2.67
C GLY A 75 7.77 -2.37 3.66
N GLU A 76 8.02 -1.38 4.51
CA GLU A 76 7.00 -0.82 5.39
C GLU A 76 5.83 -0.19 4.62
N THR A 77 6.12 0.53 3.55
CA THR A 77 5.09 1.15 2.71
C THR A 77 4.22 0.08 2.03
N VAL A 78 4.84 -0.97 1.47
CA VAL A 78 4.10 -2.08 0.85
C VAL A 78 3.27 -2.85 1.90
N MET A 79 3.82 -3.14 3.08
CA MET A 79 3.08 -3.81 4.17
C MET A 79 1.84 -3.03 4.60
N ARG A 80 2.01 -1.73 4.88
CA ARG A 80 0.91 -0.88 5.35
C ARG A 80 -0.15 -0.69 4.28
N GLY A 81 0.24 -0.51 3.03
CA GLY A 81 -0.70 -0.46 1.91
C GLY A 81 -1.47 -1.77 1.74
N ALA A 82 -0.78 -2.92 1.77
CA ALA A 82 -1.41 -4.23 1.56
C ALA A 82 -2.38 -4.62 2.69
N ALA A 83 -2.19 -4.07 3.89
CA ALA A 83 -3.08 -4.26 5.03
C ALA A 83 -4.38 -3.42 4.96
N HIS A 84 -4.49 -2.46 4.03
CA HIS A 84 -5.61 -1.53 3.96
C HIS A 84 -6.48 -1.74 2.71
N HIS A 85 -7.76 -2.07 2.93
CA HIS A 85 -8.75 -2.16 1.86
C HIS A 85 -8.97 -0.78 1.21
N GLY A 86 -8.82 -0.70 -0.12
CA GLY A 86 -8.98 0.54 -0.89
C GLY A 86 -7.70 1.07 -1.53
N CYS A 87 -6.56 0.40 -1.35
CA CYS A 87 -5.32 0.71 -2.07
C CYS A 87 -5.12 -0.12 -3.35
N ASP A 88 -6.08 -0.97 -3.72
CA ASP A 88 -5.94 -1.93 -4.83
C ASP A 88 -5.64 -1.25 -6.18
N ASP A 89 -6.36 -0.18 -6.52
CA ASP A 89 -6.13 0.58 -7.77
C ASP A 89 -4.74 1.26 -7.79
N LEU A 90 -4.24 1.68 -6.62
CA LEU A 90 -2.89 2.25 -6.50
C LEU A 90 -1.82 1.16 -6.67
N PHE A 91 -2.09 -0.04 -6.16
CA PHE A 91 -1.22 -1.20 -6.33
C PHE A 91 -1.20 -1.69 -7.77
N GLU A 92 -2.31 -1.67 -8.49
CA GLU A 92 -2.36 -2.04 -9.90
C GLU A 92 -1.39 -1.16 -10.73
N GLY A 93 -1.38 0.15 -10.47
CA GLY A 93 -0.44 1.09 -11.10
C GLY A 93 1.02 0.89 -10.71
N LEU A 94 1.29 0.24 -9.57
CA LEU A 94 2.64 0.00 -9.02
C LEU A 94 3.08 -1.46 -9.09
N ALA A 95 2.26 -2.36 -9.64
CA ALA A 95 2.55 -3.79 -9.75
C ALA A 95 3.96 -4.10 -10.29
N PRO A 96 4.46 -3.48 -11.37
CA PRO A 96 5.83 -3.75 -11.84
C PRO A 96 6.91 -3.29 -10.85
N VAL A 97 6.67 -2.20 -10.11
CA VAL A 97 7.61 -1.68 -9.10
C VAL A 97 7.66 -2.62 -7.89
N ILE A 98 6.52 -3.17 -7.50
CA ILE A 98 6.39 -4.08 -6.37
C ILE A 98 6.96 -5.46 -6.69
N ALA A 99 6.76 -5.94 -7.92
CA ALA A 99 7.43 -7.14 -8.42
C ALA A 99 8.96 -6.98 -8.38
N ALA A 100 9.48 -5.86 -8.90
CA ALA A 100 10.92 -5.57 -8.87
C ALA A 100 11.45 -5.47 -7.43
N PHE A 101 10.66 -4.99 -6.48
CA PHE A 101 11.03 -4.99 -5.07
C PHE A 101 11.12 -6.42 -4.49
N GLY A 102 10.19 -7.30 -4.88
CA GLY A 102 10.27 -8.73 -4.56
C GLY A 102 11.59 -9.35 -5.01
N ASP A 103 11.99 -9.11 -6.26
CA ASP A 103 13.26 -9.62 -6.81
C ASP A 103 14.49 -9.13 -6.02
N VAL A 104 14.45 -7.86 -5.57
CA VAL A 104 15.51 -7.28 -4.73
C VAL A 104 15.60 -7.98 -3.38
N LEU A 105 14.47 -8.26 -2.74
CA LEU A 105 14.42 -8.95 -1.45
C LEU A 105 14.89 -10.41 -1.57
N ASP A 106 14.41 -11.13 -2.59
CA ASP A 106 14.78 -12.52 -2.86
C ASP A 106 16.29 -12.67 -3.13
N SER A 107 16.88 -11.70 -3.83
CA SER A 107 18.34 -11.68 -4.07
C SER A 107 19.14 -11.32 -2.82
N HIS A 108 18.57 -10.52 -1.91
CA HIS A 108 19.25 -10.04 -0.70
C HIS A 108 19.27 -11.09 0.42
N LEU A 109 18.18 -11.84 0.58
CA LEU A 109 18.00 -12.80 1.68
C LEU A 109 19.12 -13.85 1.82
N PRO A 110 19.62 -14.50 0.75
CA PRO A 110 20.66 -15.52 0.86
C PRO A 110 21.99 -14.99 1.38
N THR A 111 22.26 -13.70 1.22
CA THR A 111 23.56 -13.08 1.52
C THR A 111 23.59 -12.37 2.87
N HIS A 112 22.42 -12.10 3.48
CA HIS A 112 22.30 -11.27 4.69
C HIS A 112 21.27 -11.85 5.68
N PRO A 113 21.63 -12.93 6.40
CA PRO A 113 20.70 -13.65 7.28
C PRO A 113 20.17 -12.81 8.46
N ALA A 114 20.88 -11.75 8.85
CA ALA A 114 20.42 -10.82 9.88
C ALA A 114 19.13 -10.07 9.48
N ASP A 115 18.89 -9.89 8.18
CA ASP A 115 17.74 -9.15 7.64
C ASP A 115 16.55 -10.06 7.31
N TRP A 116 16.67 -11.37 7.58
CA TRP A 116 15.72 -12.39 7.12
C TRP A 116 14.28 -12.11 7.52
N LEU A 117 14.04 -11.83 8.81
CA LEU A 117 12.68 -11.62 9.32
C LEU A 117 12.02 -10.38 8.70
N ALA A 118 12.76 -9.28 8.54
CA ALA A 118 12.24 -8.06 7.94
C ALA A 118 11.92 -8.28 6.45
N CYS A 119 12.87 -8.83 5.70
CA CYS A 119 12.71 -9.08 4.26
C CYS A 119 11.59 -10.11 3.97
N LEU A 120 11.45 -11.16 4.80
CA LEU A 120 10.36 -12.12 4.68
C LEU A 120 8.99 -11.46 4.86
N ARG A 121 8.85 -10.57 5.85
CA ARG A 121 7.58 -9.83 6.07
C ARG A 121 7.24 -8.96 4.86
N TYR A 122 8.25 -8.32 4.26
CA TYR A 122 8.06 -7.51 3.06
C TYR A 122 7.66 -8.38 1.85
N LEU A 123 8.27 -9.56 1.65
CA LEU A 123 7.88 -10.50 0.59
C LEU A 123 6.44 -11.01 0.73
N LEU A 124 6.01 -11.30 1.96
CA LEU A 124 4.61 -11.68 2.21
C LEU A 124 3.67 -10.55 1.80
N ALA A 125 4.00 -9.30 2.09
CA ALA A 125 3.21 -8.16 1.67
C ALA A 125 3.18 -7.98 0.15
N VAL A 126 4.33 -8.11 -0.53
CA VAL A 126 4.42 -8.14 -2.00
C VAL A 126 3.47 -9.18 -2.57
N SER A 127 3.49 -10.41 -2.05
CA SER A 127 2.63 -11.50 -2.52
C SER A 127 1.14 -11.22 -2.31
N ALA A 128 0.77 -10.53 -1.23
CA ALA A 128 -0.61 -10.17 -0.94
C ALA A 128 -1.18 -9.17 -1.96
N THR A 129 -0.35 -8.25 -2.47
CA THR A 129 -0.75 -7.27 -3.50
C THR A 129 -0.98 -7.90 -4.88
N SER A 130 -0.38 -9.06 -5.16
CA SER A 130 -0.58 -9.80 -6.42
C SER A 130 -1.80 -10.73 -6.37
N SER A 131 -2.34 -10.99 -5.19
CA SER A 131 -3.49 -11.89 -5.01
C SER A 131 -4.79 -11.11 -5.13
N ALA A 132 -5.17 -10.74 -6.35
CA ALA A 132 -6.58 -10.48 -6.63
C ALA A 132 -7.37 -11.77 -6.29
N PRO A 133 -8.39 -11.74 -5.42
CA PRO A 133 -9.27 -12.90 -5.29
C PRO A 133 -9.91 -13.15 -6.67
N PRO A 134 -10.07 -14.42 -7.12
CA PRO A 134 -10.85 -14.68 -8.31
C PRO A 134 -12.25 -14.11 -8.05
N SER A 135 -12.64 -13.09 -8.83
CA SER A 135 -14.01 -12.57 -8.81
C SER A 135 -14.94 -13.77 -8.99
N ALA A 136 -15.73 -14.07 -7.95
CA ALA A 136 -16.68 -15.16 -8.00
C ALA A 136 -17.61 -14.94 -9.20
N PRO A 137 -17.77 -15.92 -10.11
CA PRO A 137 -18.65 -15.76 -11.26
C PRO A 137 -20.11 -15.75 -10.78
N GLY A 138 -20.78 -14.63 -11.02
CA GLY A 138 -22.23 -14.56 -11.21
C GLY A 138 -23.11 -14.99 -10.04
N ALA A 139 -23.26 -14.15 -9.03
CA ALA A 139 -24.49 -14.14 -8.24
C ALA A 139 -25.51 -13.23 -8.96
N ALA A 140 -26.40 -13.85 -9.72
CA ALA A 140 -27.57 -13.20 -10.31
C ALA A 140 -28.39 -12.47 -9.23
N PRO A 141 -29.05 -11.33 -9.53
CA PRO A 141 -29.88 -10.64 -8.55
C PRO A 141 -31.10 -11.51 -8.20
N ALA A 142 -31.12 -12.04 -6.98
CA ALA A 142 -32.29 -12.69 -6.42
C ALA A 142 -33.41 -11.66 -6.27
N SER A 143 -34.45 -11.82 -7.09
CA SER A 143 -35.69 -11.06 -7.06
C SER A 143 -36.27 -10.96 -5.65
N ARG A 144 -36.41 -9.72 -5.17
CA ARG A 144 -37.23 -9.37 -3.99
C ARG A 144 -38.65 -9.87 -4.20
N SER A 145 -39.04 -10.92 -3.48
CA SER A 145 -40.44 -11.20 -3.21
C SER A 145 -40.82 -10.53 -1.89
N ALA A 146 -41.69 -9.52 -1.97
CA ALA A 146 -42.28 -8.86 -0.81
C ALA A 146 -43.34 -9.78 -0.16
N PRO A 147 -43.40 -9.91 1.17
CA PRO A 147 -44.53 -10.55 1.82
C PRO A 147 -45.73 -9.58 1.88
N SER A 148 -46.82 -9.95 1.20
CA SER A 148 -48.12 -9.28 1.25
C SER A 148 -48.66 -9.21 2.69
N THR A 149 -48.91 -7.99 3.15
CA THR A 149 -49.71 -7.72 4.35
C THR A 149 -51.17 -8.11 4.10
N ARG A 150 -51.65 -9.18 4.73
CA ARG A 150 -53.09 -9.45 4.87
C ARG A 150 -53.60 -8.85 6.18
N THR A 151 -54.41 -7.81 6.02
CA THR A 151 -55.29 -7.24 7.05
C THR A 151 -56.47 -8.20 7.31
N PRO A 152 -56.78 -8.59 8.55
CA PRO A 152 -58.04 -9.23 8.86
C PRO A 152 -59.13 -8.20 9.21
N THR A 153 -60.18 -8.24 8.41
CA THR A 153 -61.46 -7.51 8.50
C THR A 153 -62.25 -7.91 9.76
N ALA A 154 -62.83 -6.90 10.43
CA ALA A 154 -63.74 -7.06 11.57
C ALA A 154 -65.09 -7.68 11.15
N PRO A 155 -65.75 -8.48 11.99
CA PRO A 155 -67.14 -8.87 11.77
C PRO A 155 -68.12 -7.88 12.42
N SER A 156 -68.98 -7.28 11.60
CA SER A 156 -70.20 -6.60 12.01
C SER A 156 -71.24 -7.61 12.54
N ARG A 157 -71.85 -7.27 13.68
CA ARG A 157 -73.05 -7.89 14.24
C ARG A 157 -74.31 -7.52 13.42
N PRO A 158 -75.33 -8.38 13.40
CA PRO A 158 -76.73 -7.95 13.42
C PRO A 158 -77.19 -7.60 14.84
#